data_AF-A0A924WGK1-F1
#
_entry.id   AF-A0A924WGK1-F1
#
_cell.length_a   1.000
_cell.length_b   1.000
_cell.length_c   1.000
_cell.angle_alpha   90.00
_cell.angle_beta   90.00
_cell.angle_gamma   90.00
#
_symmetry.space_group_name_H-M   'P 1'
#
loop_
_entity.id
_entity.type
_entity.pdbx_description
1 polymer ?
#
loop_
_entity_poly.entity_id
_entity_poly.type
_entity_poly.pdbx_seq_one_letter_code
_entity_poly.pdbx_strand_id
1 'polypeptide(L)'
;MHFLPKMLLMSACFVATSATAQQSFSIQLPDMQISADRVIRGDGDTYGLGDWQCVFTVTLDGTMLKVNGKISFTEKANDFTTIVGEYHQCIAVGELERCRHCTVSLDEIQGTVSGPNIGARGYRWFNGQGLVRRAKIQTDTFGNDAGNIGGTVQFAPIRVLVDCSIAIKG
;
A
#
# COMPACT_ATOMS: atom_id res chain seq x y z
N MET A 1 17.81 35.83 -72.65
CA MET A 1 16.53 35.34 -72.11
C MET A 1 16.73 33.87 -71.79
N HIS A 2 17.18 33.51 -70.57
CA HIS A 2 16.38 33.12 -69.40
C HIS A 2 15.23 32.16 -69.79
N PHE A 3 15.14 30.91 -69.31
CA PHE A 3 14.96 30.52 -67.90
C PHE A 3 15.29 29.02 -67.67
N LEU A 4 15.90 28.73 -66.50
CA LEU A 4 15.99 27.40 -65.86
C LEU A 4 14.75 27.14 -64.99
N PRO A 5 14.19 25.92 -64.90
CA PRO A 5 13.26 25.56 -63.84
C PRO A 5 13.99 24.89 -62.67
N LYS A 6 14.05 25.69 -61.60
CA LYS A 6 14.07 25.40 -60.16
C LYS A 6 13.96 23.92 -59.74
N MET A 7 15.04 23.46 -59.12
CA MET A 7 15.12 22.26 -58.27
C MET A 7 14.27 22.49 -57.01
N LEU A 8 13.23 21.67 -56.82
CA LEU A 8 12.34 21.72 -55.66
C LEU A 8 12.98 20.91 -54.53
N LEU A 9 13.57 21.60 -53.54
CA LEU A 9 14.08 20.97 -52.33
C LEU A 9 12.88 20.70 -51.38
N MET A 10 12.38 19.47 -51.34
CA MET A 10 11.43 19.06 -50.30
C MET A 10 12.17 18.93 -48.97
N SER A 11 12.02 19.94 -48.11
CA SER A 11 12.47 19.89 -46.72
C SER A 11 11.52 18.98 -45.93
N ALA A 12 11.98 17.78 -45.60
CA ALA A 12 11.27 16.88 -44.71
C ALA A 12 11.39 17.43 -43.28
N CYS A 13 10.32 18.07 -42.79
CA CYS A 13 10.17 18.35 -41.37
C CYS A 13 10.09 17.01 -40.61
N PHE A 14 11.20 16.60 -40.01
CA PHE A 14 11.18 15.56 -38.98
C PHE A 14 10.45 16.12 -37.75
N VAL A 15 9.17 15.77 -37.60
CA VAL A 15 8.47 15.93 -36.34
C VAL A 15 9.09 14.92 -35.37
N ALA A 16 10.01 15.38 -34.53
CA ALA A 16 10.50 14.61 -33.41
C ALA A 16 9.35 14.48 -32.40
N THR A 17 8.55 13.43 -32.52
CA THR A 17 7.65 13.01 -31.44
C THR A 17 8.53 12.53 -30.29
N SER A 18 8.73 13.39 -29.30
CA SER A 18 9.37 13.04 -28.03
C SER A 18 8.51 12.00 -27.34
N ALA A 19 8.88 10.72 -27.50
CA ALA A 19 8.30 9.63 -26.73
C ALA A 19 8.72 9.81 -25.27
N THR A 20 7.81 10.25 -24.40
CA THR A 20 7.96 10.14 -22.96
C THR A 20 7.84 8.66 -22.60
N ALA A 21 8.99 8.00 -22.38
CA ALA A 21 9.00 6.62 -21.93
C ALA A 21 8.65 6.59 -20.44
N GLN A 22 7.37 6.34 -20.12
CA GLN A 22 6.94 6.07 -18.76
C GLN A 22 7.61 4.76 -18.30
N GLN A 23 8.44 4.86 -17.27
CA GLN A 23 9.10 3.71 -16.66
C GLN A 23 8.27 3.21 -15.49
N SER A 24 8.32 1.91 -15.21
CA SER A 24 7.71 1.35 -14.01
C SER A 24 8.57 0.26 -13.41
N PHE A 25 8.59 0.19 -12.09
CA PHE A 25 9.22 -0.89 -11.34
C PHE A 25 8.35 -1.29 -10.15
N SER A 26 8.64 -2.43 -9.55
CA SER A 26 7.87 -2.98 -8.44
C SER A 26 8.68 -3.00 -7.15
N ILE A 27 8.09 -2.55 -6.05
CA ILE A 27 8.65 -2.64 -4.70
C ILE A 27 7.93 -3.77 -3.96
N GLN A 28 8.70 -4.72 -3.45
CA GLN A 28 8.17 -5.76 -2.57
C GLN A 28 8.18 -5.24 -1.13
N LEU A 29 6.99 -5.08 -0.54
CA LEU A 29 6.89 -4.80 0.89
C LEU A 29 7.23 -6.06 1.71
N PRO A 30 7.91 -5.90 2.85
CA PRO A 30 8.10 -6.99 3.81
C PRO A 30 6.76 -7.38 4.45
N ASP A 31 6.68 -8.61 4.94
CA ASP A 31 5.58 -9.05 5.79
C ASP A 31 5.53 -8.19 7.07
N MET A 32 4.34 -7.76 7.46
CA MET A 32 4.15 -6.89 8.64
C MET A 32 3.46 -7.66 9.76
N GLN A 33 4.01 -7.56 10.97
CA GLN A 33 3.35 -8.04 12.18
C GLN A 33 2.42 -6.96 12.72
N ILE A 34 1.19 -7.35 13.01
CA ILE A 34 0.13 -6.50 13.55
C ILE A 34 -0.39 -7.07 14.86
N SER A 35 -0.81 -6.20 15.78
CA SER A 35 -1.48 -6.47 17.05
C SER A 35 -2.43 -5.34 17.47
N ALA A 36 -3.71 -5.64 17.67
CA ALA A 36 -4.64 -4.77 18.39
C ALA A 36 -4.47 -5.05 19.88
N ASP A 37 -4.08 -4.03 20.64
CA ASP A 37 -3.77 -4.12 22.08
C ASP A 37 -4.36 -2.97 22.89
N ARG A 38 -4.96 -1.96 22.24
CA ARG A 38 -5.59 -0.81 22.90
C ARG A 38 -7.10 -0.94 22.91
N VAL A 39 -7.68 -1.16 24.08
CA VAL A 39 -9.12 -1.10 24.31
C VAL A 39 -9.59 0.35 24.20
N ILE A 40 -10.60 0.61 23.35
CA ILE A 40 -11.22 1.94 23.19
C ILE A 40 -12.70 1.96 23.60
N ARG A 41 -13.27 0.78 23.86
CA ARG A 41 -14.64 0.57 24.34
C ARG A 41 -14.72 -0.81 24.98
N GLY A 42 -15.56 -0.96 26.01
CA GLY A 42 -15.74 -2.20 26.76
C GLY A 42 -14.77 -2.31 27.95
N ASP A 43 -14.81 -3.45 28.62
CA ASP A 43 -13.91 -3.77 29.74
C ASP A 43 -12.61 -4.44 29.31
N GLY A 44 -12.48 -4.82 28.02
CA GLY A 44 -11.27 -5.41 27.45
C GLY A 44 -11.26 -6.93 27.49
N ASP A 45 -12.19 -7.53 28.24
CA ASP A 45 -12.35 -8.96 28.25
C ASP A 45 -13.15 -9.41 27.03
N THR A 46 -12.53 -10.24 26.20
CA THR A 46 -13.20 -10.72 24.98
C THR A 46 -13.45 -12.22 25.10
N TYR A 47 -14.70 -12.57 25.38
CA TYR A 47 -15.15 -13.92 25.65
C TYR A 47 -15.81 -14.60 24.44
N GLY A 48 -16.21 -13.80 23.45
CA GLY A 48 -17.06 -14.23 22.34
C GLY A 48 -16.40 -14.23 20.95
N LEU A 49 -17.28 -14.27 19.95
CA LEU A 49 -16.94 -14.04 18.54
C LEU A 49 -16.92 -12.53 18.29
N GLY A 50 -15.94 -12.07 17.52
CA GLY A 50 -15.95 -10.70 17.01
C GLY A 50 -15.57 -10.61 15.55
N ASP A 51 -15.82 -9.45 14.99
CA ASP A 51 -15.38 -9.11 13.65
C ASP A 51 -14.08 -8.32 13.75
N TRP A 52 -13.21 -8.49 12.76
CA TRP A 52 -11.97 -7.74 12.70
C TRP A 52 -11.72 -7.21 11.29
N GLN A 53 -10.96 -6.13 11.24
CA GLN A 53 -10.54 -5.50 10.01
C GLN A 53 -9.14 -4.91 10.18
N CYS A 54 -8.36 -4.95 9.10
CA CYS A 54 -7.16 -4.16 8.97
C CYS A 54 -7.19 -3.38 7.65
N VAL A 55 -6.77 -2.12 7.71
CA VAL A 55 -6.67 -1.20 6.58
C VAL A 55 -5.26 -0.67 6.52
N PHE A 56 -4.66 -0.72 5.33
CA PHE A 56 -3.33 -0.17 5.06
C PHE A 56 -3.40 0.90 3.99
N THR A 57 -2.58 1.93 4.17
CA THR A 57 -2.34 2.98 3.19
C THR A 57 -0.85 3.16 2.99
N VAL A 58 -0.42 3.38 1.75
CA VAL A 58 0.95 3.67 1.38
C VAL A 58 1.03 5.04 0.73
N THR A 59 2.02 5.82 1.15
CA THR A 59 2.36 7.10 0.54
C THR A 59 3.85 7.17 0.26
N LEU A 60 4.22 7.93 -0.77
CA LEU A 60 5.62 8.21 -1.08
C LEU A 60 5.97 9.62 -0.63
N ASP A 61 7.09 9.76 0.09
CA ASP A 61 7.67 11.04 0.50
C ASP A 61 9.14 11.08 0.08
N GLY A 62 9.42 11.71 -1.05
CA GLY A 62 10.73 11.65 -1.70
C GLY A 62 11.10 10.21 -2.07
N THR A 63 12.14 9.67 -1.44
CA THR A 63 12.61 8.28 -1.61
C THR A 63 12.13 7.33 -0.50
N MET A 64 11.25 7.80 0.38
CA MET A 64 10.73 7.03 1.51
C MET A 64 9.29 6.60 1.26
N LEU A 65 9.07 5.30 1.26
CA LEU A 65 7.74 4.72 1.22
C LEU A 65 7.23 4.57 2.66
N LYS A 66 6.13 5.25 2.97
CA LYS A 66 5.48 5.23 4.27
C LYS A 66 4.27 4.31 4.21
N VAL A 67 4.30 3.21 4.95
CA VAL A 67 3.20 2.27 5.13
C VAL A 67 2.53 2.59 6.46
N ASN A 68 1.24 2.92 6.42
CA ASN A 68 0.42 3.14 7.60
C ASN A 68 -0.65 2.06 7.66
N GLY A 69 -0.89 1.49 8.84
CA GLY A 69 -1.88 0.44 9.05
C GLY A 69 -2.73 0.73 10.28
N LYS A 70 -3.97 0.25 10.26
CA LYS A 70 -4.85 0.21 11.43
C LYS A 70 -5.54 -1.13 11.49
N ILE A 71 -5.53 -1.77 12.65
CA ILE A 71 -6.35 -2.95 12.96
C ILE A 71 -7.45 -2.54 13.94
N SER A 72 -8.61 -3.15 13.80
CA SER A 72 -9.69 -3.10 14.79
C SER A 72 -10.35 -4.44 14.93
N PHE A 73 -10.70 -4.80 16.16
CA PHE A 73 -11.60 -5.88 16.49
C PHE A 73 -12.78 -5.34 17.28
N THR A 74 -13.96 -5.89 17.04
CA THR A 74 -15.19 -5.58 17.77
C THR A 74 -15.90 -6.87 18.15
N GLU A 75 -16.09 -7.09 19.45
CA GLU A 75 -16.87 -8.20 19.98
C GLU A 75 -18.36 -8.01 19.68
N LYS A 76 -19.06 -9.10 19.35
CA LYS A 76 -20.51 -9.07 19.05
C LYS A 76 -21.41 -9.27 20.26
N ALA A 77 -20.88 -9.86 21.32
CA ALA A 77 -21.63 -10.25 22.50
C ALA A 77 -21.02 -9.60 23.76
N ASN A 78 -21.74 -9.75 24.89
CA ASN A 78 -21.38 -9.27 26.21
C ASN A 78 -21.36 -7.73 26.34
N ASP A 79 -20.30 -7.05 25.89
CA ASP A 79 -20.09 -5.62 26.18
C ASP A 79 -19.67 -4.77 24.96
N PHE A 80 -19.55 -5.41 23.79
CA PHE A 80 -19.08 -4.79 22.54
C PHE A 80 -17.67 -4.20 22.65
N THR A 81 -16.78 -4.90 23.38
CA THR A 81 -15.37 -4.55 23.48
C THR A 81 -14.78 -4.28 22.10
N THR A 82 -14.10 -3.14 21.97
CA THR A 82 -13.41 -2.73 20.75
C THR A 82 -11.93 -2.50 21.06
N ILE A 83 -11.08 -3.22 20.35
CA ILE A 83 -9.63 -3.19 20.51
C ILE A 83 -9.02 -2.71 19.20
N VAL A 84 -8.05 -1.81 19.24
CA VAL A 84 -7.41 -1.24 18.05
C VAL A 84 -5.89 -1.26 18.17
N GLY A 85 -5.23 -1.21 17.01
CA GLY A 85 -3.79 -1.02 16.89
C GLY A 85 -3.47 -0.19 15.65
N GLU A 86 -2.35 0.51 15.69
CA GLU A 86 -1.87 1.38 14.61
C GLU A 86 -0.41 1.02 14.28
N TYR A 87 -0.05 1.07 13.00
CA TYR A 87 1.28 0.69 12.52
C TYR A 87 1.82 1.73 11.56
N HIS A 88 3.12 1.98 11.68
CA HIS A 88 3.85 2.89 10.83
C HIS A 88 5.19 2.26 10.48
N GLN A 89 5.46 2.11 9.19
CA GLN A 89 6.75 1.65 8.69
C GLN A 89 7.23 2.58 7.59
N CYS A 90 8.51 2.95 7.67
CA CYS A 90 9.17 3.71 6.61
C CYS A 90 10.21 2.80 5.93
N ILE A 91 10.17 2.75 4.61
CA ILE A 91 11.05 1.91 3.79
C ILE A 91 11.78 2.83 2.80
N ALA A 92 13.11 2.82 2.84
CA ALA A 92 13.90 3.54 1.87
C ALA A 92 13.87 2.81 0.53
N VAL A 93 13.61 3.55 -0.55
CA VAL A 93 13.53 3.04 -1.92
C VAL A 93 14.71 3.61 -2.70
N GLY A 94 15.82 2.86 -2.72
CA GLY A 94 17.08 3.30 -3.34
C GLY A 94 16.94 3.55 -4.85
N GLU A 95 16.02 2.85 -5.51
CA GLU A 95 15.72 3.00 -6.93
C GLU A 95 15.27 4.43 -7.29
N LEU A 96 14.60 5.12 -6.36
CA LEU A 96 14.09 6.49 -6.56
C LEU A 96 15.16 7.56 -6.46
N GLU A 97 16.33 7.27 -5.90
CA GLU A 97 17.44 8.24 -5.80
C GLU A 97 17.91 8.72 -7.18
N ARG A 98 17.71 7.90 -8.21
CA ARG A 98 18.08 8.17 -9.61
C ARG A 98 17.03 8.99 -10.36
N CYS A 99 15.86 9.25 -9.77
CA CYS A 99 14.69 9.84 -10.43
C CYS A 99 14.43 11.31 -10.06
N ARG A 100 15.47 12.08 -9.69
CA ARG A 100 15.35 13.44 -9.11
C ARG A 100 14.62 14.49 -9.98
N HIS A 101 14.41 14.23 -11.27
CA HIS A 101 13.70 15.13 -12.20
C HIS A 101 12.49 14.45 -12.84
N CYS A 102 11.88 13.50 -12.13
CA CYS A 102 10.75 12.73 -12.62
C CYS A 102 9.55 12.88 -11.67
N THR A 103 8.35 12.84 -12.24
CA THR A 103 7.12 12.65 -11.48
C THR A 103 7.02 11.18 -11.10
N VAL A 104 6.79 10.91 -9.82
CA VAL A 104 6.67 9.56 -9.28
C VAL A 104 5.28 9.38 -8.69
N SER A 105 4.60 8.30 -9.05
CA SER A 105 3.30 7.92 -8.50
C SER A 105 3.22 6.43 -8.19
N LEU A 106 2.24 6.06 -7.36
CA LEU A 106 1.95 4.67 -6.96
C LEU A 106 0.64 4.24 -7.61
N ASP A 107 0.58 3.02 -8.15
CA ASP A 107 -0.65 2.48 -8.75
C ASP A 107 -1.68 2.05 -7.70
N GLU A 108 -1.22 1.43 -6.60
CA GLU A 108 -2.09 1.00 -5.50
C GLU A 108 -1.58 1.57 -4.17
N ILE A 109 -2.41 2.40 -3.54
CA ILE A 109 -2.06 3.07 -2.28
C ILE A 109 -2.83 2.52 -1.08
N GLN A 110 -3.81 1.64 -1.28
CA GLN A 110 -4.64 1.15 -0.19
C GLN A 110 -4.91 -0.34 -0.32
N GLY A 111 -5.03 -1.02 0.82
CA GLY A 111 -5.51 -2.39 0.88
C GLY A 111 -6.19 -2.71 2.19
N THR A 112 -7.02 -3.73 2.16
CA THR A 112 -7.84 -4.14 3.30
C THR A 112 -7.85 -5.65 3.45
N VAL A 113 -8.06 -6.11 4.67
CA VAL A 113 -8.33 -7.51 4.97
C VAL A 113 -9.24 -7.56 6.20
N SER A 114 -10.22 -8.44 6.18
CA SER A 114 -11.20 -8.54 7.27
C SER A 114 -11.73 -9.96 7.37
N GLY A 115 -12.35 -10.25 8.51
CA GLY A 115 -12.95 -11.54 8.74
C GLY A 115 -14.04 -11.46 9.79
N PRO A 116 -15.18 -12.15 9.57
CA PRO A 116 -16.20 -12.22 10.60
C PRO A 116 -15.91 -13.33 11.60
N ASN A 117 -16.48 -13.20 12.78
CA ASN A 117 -16.61 -14.27 13.77
C ASN A 117 -15.30 -15.00 14.09
N ILE A 118 -14.22 -14.26 14.30
CA ILE A 118 -13.02 -14.85 14.88
C ILE A 118 -13.25 -14.96 16.39
N GLY A 119 -13.18 -16.18 16.92
CA GLY A 119 -13.41 -16.44 18.35
C GLY A 119 -12.22 -16.03 19.21
N ALA A 120 -12.42 -16.03 20.52
CA ALA A 120 -11.41 -15.70 21.53
C ALA A 120 -10.08 -16.49 21.39
N ARG A 121 -10.15 -17.70 20.82
CA ARG A 121 -9.00 -18.51 20.43
C ARG A 121 -9.17 -18.97 19.00
N GLY A 122 -8.60 -18.20 18.07
CA GLY A 122 -8.80 -18.37 16.64
C GLY A 122 -7.48 -18.23 15.90
N TYR A 123 -7.36 -18.97 14.80
CA TYR A 123 -6.24 -18.86 13.91
C TYR A 123 -6.70 -19.16 12.48
N ARG A 124 -6.58 -18.18 11.57
CA ARG A 124 -7.08 -18.32 10.20
C ARG A 124 -6.37 -17.38 9.22
N TRP A 125 -6.25 -17.84 7.98
CA TRP A 125 -5.89 -17.01 6.84
C TRP A 125 -7.12 -16.35 6.22
N PHE A 126 -6.98 -15.06 5.90
CA PHE A 126 -7.99 -14.25 5.24
C PHE A 126 -7.40 -13.64 3.98
N ASN A 127 -8.18 -13.67 2.88
CA ASN A 127 -7.78 -13.00 1.64
C ASN A 127 -7.96 -11.49 1.79
N GLY A 128 -6.97 -10.74 1.31
CA GLY A 128 -7.03 -9.28 1.28
C GLY A 128 -7.56 -8.73 -0.05
N GLN A 129 -7.61 -7.42 -0.11
CA GLN A 129 -7.99 -6.63 -1.28
C GLN A 129 -6.99 -5.47 -1.48
N GLY A 130 -6.78 -5.08 -2.75
CA GLY A 130 -5.82 -4.05 -3.14
C GLY A 130 -4.39 -4.41 -2.73
N LEU A 131 -3.73 -3.47 -2.05
CA LEU A 131 -2.37 -3.64 -1.55
C LEU A 131 -2.18 -4.90 -0.68
N VAL A 132 -3.21 -5.33 0.05
CA VAL A 132 -3.11 -6.49 0.93
C VAL A 132 -3.48 -7.76 0.16
N ARG A 133 -2.55 -8.72 0.12
CA ARG A 133 -2.80 -10.03 -0.50
C ARG A 133 -3.58 -10.95 0.43
N ARG A 134 -3.12 -11.07 1.67
CA ARG A 134 -3.73 -11.92 2.71
C ARG A 134 -3.15 -11.60 4.08
N ALA A 135 -3.87 -11.98 5.13
CA ALA A 135 -3.36 -11.93 6.49
C ALA A 135 -3.63 -13.23 7.24
N LYS A 136 -2.70 -13.59 8.11
CA LYS A 136 -2.83 -14.68 9.06
C LYS A 136 -3.13 -14.06 10.41
N ILE A 137 -4.37 -14.18 10.87
CA ILE A 137 -4.77 -13.63 12.16
C ILE A 137 -4.86 -14.73 13.19
N GLN A 138 -4.34 -14.41 14.36
CA GLN A 138 -4.43 -15.14 15.60
C GLN A 138 -5.10 -14.26 16.65
N THR A 139 -6.04 -14.84 17.36
CA THR A 139 -6.67 -14.26 18.55
C THR A 139 -6.30 -15.14 19.73
N ASP A 140 -5.79 -14.52 20.79
CA ASP A 140 -5.68 -15.14 22.10
C ASP A 140 -6.13 -14.14 23.14
N THR A 141 -7.43 -14.22 23.44
CA THR A 141 -8.09 -13.22 24.26
C THR A 141 -8.60 -13.74 25.59
N PHE A 142 -8.27 -14.98 25.93
CA PHE A 142 -8.78 -15.62 27.13
C PHE A 142 -7.87 -15.34 28.32
N GLY A 143 -8.35 -14.58 29.30
CA GLY A 143 -7.68 -14.34 30.58
C GLY A 143 -6.57 -13.28 30.58
N ASN A 144 -6.48 -12.47 29.51
CA ASN A 144 -5.71 -11.23 29.49
C ASN A 144 -6.70 -10.08 29.30
N ASP A 145 -6.70 -9.12 30.21
CA ASP A 145 -7.61 -7.95 30.30
C ASP A 145 -7.65 -7.05 29.05
N ALA A 146 -6.91 -7.37 27.98
CA ALA A 146 -6.88 -6.59 26.75
C ALA A 146 -6.98 -7.41 25.46
N GLY A 147 -7.05 -8.75 25.54
CA GLY A 147 -7.14 -9.67 24.40
C GLY A 147 -6.19 -9.43 23.21
N ASN A 148 -5.19 -10.30 23.01
CA ASN A 148 -4.24 -10.10 21.90
C ASN A 148 -4.83 -10.57 20.56
N ILE A 149 -5.09 -9.62 19.66
CA ILE A 149 -5.56 -9.93 18.29
C ILE A 149 -4.54 -9.43 17.30
N GLY A 150 -3.93 -10.32 16.56
CA GLY A 150 -2.82 -9.93 15.70
C GLY A 150 -2.40 -10.99 14.72
N GLY A 151 -1.24 -10.81 14.13
CA GLY A 151 -0.61 -11.78 13.24
C GLY A 151 0.12 -11.11 12.11
N THR A 152 0.18 -11.77 10.96
CA THR A 152 1.06 -11.37 9.86
C THR A 152 0.26 -10.97 8.63
N VAL A 153 0.56 -9.81 8.06
CA VAL A 153 -0.02 -9.31 6.81
C VAL A 153 1.00 -9.42 5.69
N GLN A 154 0.55 -9.91 4.53
CA GLN A 154 1.35 -10.01 3.32
C GLN A 154 0.76 -9.10 2.24
N PHE A 155 1.63 -8.37 1.55
CA PHE A 155 1.24 -7.37 0.56
C PHE A 155 1.50 -7.85 -0.87
N ALA A 156 0.74 -7.30 -1.81
CA ALA A 156 1.07 -7.35 -3.23
C ALA A 156 2.27 -6.43 -3.52
N PRO A 157 3.06 -6.69 -4.58
CA PRO A 157 4.10 -5.76 -5.02
C PRO A 157 3.48 -4.41 -5.39
N ILE A 158 4.09 -3.32 -4.91
CA ILE A 158 3.65 -1.96 -5.24
C ILE A 158 4.29 -1.57 -6.55
N ARG A 159 3.48 -1.21 -7.54
CA ARG A 159 4.00 -0.65 -8.79
C ARG A 159 4.20 0.85 -8.64
N VAL A 160 5.42 1.28 -8.95
CA VAL A 160 5.82 2.68 -9.01
C VAL A 160 5.91 3.09 -10.46
N LEU A 161 5.24 4.19 -10.81
CA LEU A 161 5.31 4.81 -12.12
C LEU A 161 6.25 6.01 -12.05
N VAL A 162 7.14 6.12 -13.02
CA VAL A 162 8.10 7.21 -13.15
C VAL A 162 7.94 7.84 -14.52
N ASP A 163 7.64 9.13 -14.54
CA ASP A 163 7.58 9.94 -15.74
C ASP A 163 8.64 11.04 -15.68
N CYS A 164 9.66 10.93 -16.53
CA CYS A 164 10.76 11.87 -16.57
C CYS A 164 10.58 12.82 -17.76
N SER A 165 10.28 14.09 -17.48
CA SER A 165 10.34 15.12 -18.52
C SER A 165 11.81 15.35 -18.89
N ILE A 166 12.22 14.93 -20.08
CA ILE A 166 13.54 15.26 -20.61
C ILE A 166 13.51 16.76 -20.95
N ALA A 167 14.05 17.59 -20.05
CA ALA A 167 14.36 18.98 -20.37
C ALA A 167 15.53 18.99 -21.36
N ILE A 168 15.23 19.02 -22.66
CA ILE A 168 16.24 19.35 -23.67
C ILE A 168 16.58 20.82 -23.42
N LYS A 169 17.73 21.07 -22.80
CA LYS A 169 18.36 22.39 -22.85
C LYS A 169 18.70 22.66 -24.32
N GLY A 170 17.90 23.50 -24.97
CA GLY A 170 18.23 24.13 -26.24
C GLY A 170 19.31 25.18 -26.05
#